data_AF-A0A536N5G3-F1
#
_entry.id   AF-A0A536N5G3-F1
#
_cell.length_a   1.000
_cell.length_b   1.000
_cell.length_c   1.000
_cell.angle_alpha   90.00
_cell.angle_beta   90.00
_cell.angle_gamma   90.00
#
_symmetry.space_group_name_H-M   'P 1'
#
loop_
_entity.id
_entity.type
_entity.pdbx_description
1 polymer ?
#
loop_
_entity_poly.entity_id
_entity_poly.type
_entity_poly.pdbx_seq_one_letter_code
_entity_poly.pdbx_strand_id
1 'polypeptide(L)'
;MLSTGMNVPDDLLYVPDDGSVLVGEHGDGHIARVVAPGKVQRLPQVVPEAEGIAIVGGTTYVADQFNARVVALTDTGMRTVLQLQPVASGENLDGISATTDGTGLVVPDSPHGVVLLVDTGGHVTKRFTGFSRPAGS
;
A
#
# COMPACT_ATOMS: atom_id res chain seq x y z
N MET A 1 20.66 1.67 -14.74
CA MET A 1 19.32 1.07 -14.85
C MET A 1 19.09 0.26 -13.57
N LEU A 2 18.03 0.56 -12.81
CA LEU A 2 17.80 -0.04 -11.49
C LEU A 2 17.14 -1.44 -11.60
N SER A 3 16.16 -1.62 -12.50
CA SER A 3 15.56 -2.93 -12.83
C SER A 3 14.73 -2.86 -14.14
N THR A 4 14.34 -4.00 -14.70
CA THR A 4 13.45 -4.18 -15.87
C THR A 4 12.56 -5.41 -15.70
N GLY A 5 11.46 -5.51 -16.48
CA GLY A 5 10.57 -6.68 -16.50
C GLY A 5 9.47 -6.66 -15.43
N MET A 6 9.18 -5.48 -14.88
CA MET A 6 8.06 -5.26 -13.97
C MET A 6 6.77 -4.99 -14.74
N ASN A 7 5.63 -5.37 -14.16
CA ASN A 7 4.32 -5.24 -14.80
C ASN A 7 3.55 -4.04 -14.25
N VAL A 8 3.57 -2.93 -15.02
CA VAL A 8 2.93 -1.66 -14.64
C VAL A 8 3.32 -1.26 -13.20
N PRO A 9 4.62 -0.99 -12.94
CA PRO A 9 5.04 -0.53 -11.61
C PRO A 9 4.36 0.81 -11.30
N ASP A 10 3.79 0.93 -10.11
CA ASP A 10 2.98 2.08 -9.72
C ASP A 10 3.59 2.81 -8.51
N ASP A 11 3.63 2.15 -7.34
CA ASP A 11 4.20 2.73 -6.12
C ASP A 11 5.62 2.22 -5.78
N LEU A 12 6.40 3.04 -5.07
CA LEU A 12 7.77 2.77 -4.64
C LEU A 12 7.98 3.12 -3.16
N LEU A 13 8.47 2.17 -2.36
CA LEU A 13 8.87 2.41 -0.98
C LEU A 13 10.35 2.05 -0.75
N TYR A 14 11.17 3.03 -0.38
CA TYR A 14 12.54 2.78 0.07
C TYR A 14 12.54 2.17 1.48
N VAL A 15 13.35 1.12 1.68
CA VAL A 15 13.52 0.41 2.96
C VAL A 15 14.90 0.73 3.52
N PRO A 16 15.02 1.66 4.49
CA PRO A 16 16.33 2.10 4.99
C PRO A 16 17.16 1.01 5.66
N ASP A 17 16.49 0.05 6.31
CA ASP A 17 17.14 -0.99 7.11
C ASP A 17 18.05 -1.90 6.28
N ASP A 18 17.73 -2.13 5.00
CA ASP A 18 18.52 -2.96 4.11
C ASP A 18 18.84 -2.30 2.76
N GLY A 19 18.42 -1.05 2.57
CA GLY A 19 18.64 -0.26 1.36
C GLY A 19 17.86 -0.73 0.13
N SER A 20 16.89 -1.63 0.30
CA SER A 20 16.06 -2.11 -0.81
C SER A 20 14.95 -1.13 -1.18
N VAL A 21 14.32 -1.34 -2.34
CA VAL A 21 13.10 -0.64 -2.76
C VAL A 21 11.99 -1.66 -2.99
N LEU A 22 10.87 -1.51 -2.30
CA LEU A 22 9.64 -2.20 -2.64
C LEU A 22 8.92 -1.48 -3.78
N VAL A 23 8.33 -2.25 -4.68
CA VAL A 23 7.63 -1.77 -5.87
C VAL A 23 6.28 -2.49 -5.96
N GLY A 24 5.19 -1.73 -6.05
CA GLY A 24 3.87 -2.28 -6.34
C GLY A 24 3.72 -2.49 -7.84
N GLU A 25 3.41 -3.72 -8.28
CA GLU A 25 3.15 -4.02 -9.69
C GLU A 25 1.62 -4.02 -9.90
N HIS A 26 1.05 -2.90 -10.31
CA HIS A 26 -0.40 -2.75 -10.51
C HIS A 26 -0.96 -3.76 -11.52
N GLY A 27 -0.17 -4.15 -12.54
CA GLY A 27 -0.67 -4.97 -13.65
C GLY A 27 -0.82 -6.47 -13.35
N ASP A 28 -0.05 -7.02 -12.40
CA ASP A 28 -0.16 -8.44 -11.98
C ASP A 28 -0.19 -8.66 -10.47
N GLY A 29 -0.23 -7.57 -9.69
CA GLY A 29 -0.46 -7.53 -8.27
C GLY A 29 0.73 -7.95 -7.39
N HIS A 30 1.90 -8.18 -7.97
CA HIS A 30 3.06 -8.55 -7.17
C HIS A 30 3.65 -7.34 -6.45
N ILE A 31 4.26 -7.60 -5.31
CA ILE A 31 5.16 -6.63 -4.68
C ILE A 31 6.60 -7.10 -4.94
N ALA A 32 7.35 -6.31 -5.68
CA ALA A 32 8.74 -6.60 -5.99
C ALA A 32 9.68 -5.88 -5.01
N ARG A 33 10.67 -6.59 -4.47
CA ARG A 33 11.78 -6.04 -3.70
C ARG A 33 13.03 -6.00 -4.57
N VAL A 34 13.51 -4.79 -4.85
CA VAL A 34 14.76 -4.55 -5.56
C VAL A 34 15.88 -4.39 -4.54
N VAL A 35 16.73 -5.42 -4.42
CA VAL A 35 17.81 -5.47 -3.40
C VAL A 35 19.13 -4.91 -3.89
N ALA A 36 19.31 -4.84 -5.21
CA ALA A 36 20.43 -4.22 -5.91
C ALA A 36 20.02 -4.03 -7.38
N PRO A 37 20.77 -3.23 -8.18
CA PRO A 37 20.48 -3.11 -9.60
C PRO A 37 20.35 -4.47 -10.30
N GLY A 38 19.19 -4.73 -10.92
CA GLY A 38 18.88 -5.97 -11.62
C GLY A 38 18.58 -7.19 -10.75
N LYS A 39 18.58 -7.06 -9.41
CA LYS A 39 18.20 -8.14 -8.48
C LYS A 39 16.81 -7.88 -7.91
N VAL A 40 15.81 -8.52 -8.51
CA VAL A 40 14.40 -8.45 -8.10
C VAL A 40 14.00 -9.74 -7.41
N GLN A 41 13.37 -9.61 -6.25
CA GLN A 41 12.68 -10.70 -5.57
C GLN A 41 11.21 -10.32 -5.39
N ARG A 42 10.28 -11.12 -5.91
CA ARG A 42 8.85 -10.90 -5.64
C ARG A 42 8.47 -11.50 -4.29
N LEU A 43 7.67 -10.77 -3.52
CA LEU A 43 6.99 -11.31 -2.35
C LEU A 43 5.98 -12.38 -2.80
N PRO A 44 5.69 -13.40 -1.97
CA PRO A 44 4.79 -14.48 -2.35
C PRO A 44 3.32 -14.07 -2.39
N GLN A 45 2.95 -12.95 -1.75
CA GLN A 45 1.59 -12.40 -1.77
C GLN A 45 1.33 -11.68 -3.08
N VAL A 46 0.08 -11.79 -3.57
CA VAL A 46 -0.42 -11.08 -4.75
C VAL A 46 -1.61 -10.23 -4.33
N VAL A 47 -1.50 -8.92 -4.52
CA VAL A 47 -2.51 -7.90 -4.24
C VAL A 47 -2.99 -7.35 -5.58
N PRO A 48 -4.20 -7.68 -6.06
CA PRO A 48 -4.60 -7.50 -7.46
C PRO A 48 -4.32 -6.13 -8.08
N GLU A 49 -4.54 -5.05 -7.34
CA GLU A 49 -4.20 -3.67 -7.73
C GLU A 49 -3.47 -2.98 -6.57
N ALA A 50 -2.15 -3.14 -6.54
CA ALA A 50 -1.28 -2.61 -5.49
C ALA A 50 -0.86 -1.15 -5.79
N GLU A 51 -1.62 -0.18 -5.26
CA GLU A 51 -1.44 1.27 -5.51
C GLU A 51 -0.60 1.99 -4.45
N GLY A 52 -0.31 1.33 -3.33
CA GLY A 52 0.32 1.99 -2.19
C GLY A 52 0.97 1.01 -1.24
N ILE A 53 2.17 1.34 -0.75
CA ILE A 53 2.97 0.50 0.14
C ILE A 53 3.45 1.29 1.35
N ALA A 54 3.20 0.77 2.54
CA ALA A 54 3.75 1.31 3.79
C ALA A 54 4.42 0.21 4.63
N ILE A 55 5.41 0.58 5.44
CA ILE A 55 5.97 -0.31 6.48
C ILE A 55 5.71 0.30 7.86
N VAL A 56 5.07 -0.46 8.74
CA VAL A 56 4.82 -0.08 10.13
C VAL A 56 5.27 -1.22 11.04
N GLY A 57 6.20 -0.93 11.96
CA GLY A 57 6.75 -1.95 12.86
C GLY A 57 7.35 -3.18 12.15
N GLY A 58 7.93 -2.98 10.96
CA GLY A 58 8.49 -4.05 10.12
C GLY A 58 7.49 -4.87 9.32
N THR A 59 6.18 -4.60 9.44
CA THR A 59 5.13 -5.23 8.63
C THR A 59 4.85 -4.38 7.40
N THR A 60 4.81 -5.00 6.21
CA THR A 60 4.39 -4.34 4.96
C THR A 60 2.88 -4.30 4.85
N TYR A 61 2.33 -3.14 4.53
CA TYR A 61 0.92 -2.90 4.26
C TYR A 61 0.76 -2.46 2.81
N VAL A 62 -0.31 -2.89 2.17
CA VAL A 62 -0.60 -2.58 0.76
C VAL A 62 -2.03 -2.10 0.60
N ALA A 63 -2.20 -1.03 -0.18
CA ALA A 63 -3.50 -0.59 -0.68
C ALA A 63 -3.93 -1.48 -1.85
N ASP A 64 -5.05 -2.17 -1.68
CA ASP A 64 -5.67 -3.05 -2.68
C ASP A 64 -6.89 -2.31 -3.27
N GLN A 65 -6.66 -1.58 -4.36
CA GLN A 65 -7.67 -0.69 -4.96
C GLN A 65 -8.87 -1.45 -5.48
N PHE A 66 -8.62 -2.55 -6.21
CA PHE A 66 -9.65 -3.43 -6.72
C PHE A 66 -10.64 -3.87 -5.63
N ASN A 67 -10.15 -4.26 -4.45
CA ASN A 67 -10.98 -4.77 -3.35
C ASN A 67 -11.36 -3.71 -2.30
N ALA A 68 -11.06 -2.43 -2.54
CA ALA A 68 -11.36 -1.31 -1.63
C ALA A 68 -10.85 -1.55 -0.20
N ARG A 69 -9.61 -2.03 -0.03
CA ARG A 69 -9.11 -2.43 1.29
C ARG A 69 -7.63 -2.16 1.47
N VAL A 70 -7.19 -2.15 2.72
CA VAL A 70 -5.78 -2.22 3.09
C VAL A 70 -5.49 -3.60 3.67
N VAL A 71 -4.43 -4.24 3.20
CA VAL A 71 -3.96 -5.54 3.70
C VAL A 71 -2.59 -5.42 4.37
N ALA A 72 -2.38 -6.18 5.43
CA ALA A 72 -1.05 -6.48 5.96
C ALA A 72 -0.54 -7.76 5.30
N LEU A 73 0.69 -7.72 4.80
CA LEU A 73 1.40 -8.91 4.34
C LEU A 73 1.95 -9.67 5.56
N THR A 74 1.76 -10.98 5.57
CA THR A 74 2.18 -11.88 6.66
C THR A 74 2.92 -13.07 6.06
N ASP A 75 3.76 -13.75 6.83
CA ASP A 75 4.49 -14.93 6.34
C ASP A 75 3.59 -16.02 5.74
N THR A 76 2.34 -16.12 6.20
CA THR A 76 1.36 -17.11 5.76
C THR A 76 0.36 -16.61 4.73
N GLY A 77 0.42 -15.34 4.30
CA GLY A 77 -0.53 -14.76 3.35
C GLY A 77 -0.82 -13.29 3.61
N MET A 78 -2.09 -12.90 3.52
CA MET A 78 -2.53 -11.51 3.73
C MET A 78 -3.64 -11.44 4.77
N ARG A 79 -3.66 -10.38 5.56
CA ARG A 79 -4.75 -10.06 6.49
C ARG A 79 -5.35 -8.72 6.11
N THR A 80 -6.66 -8.65 5.88
CA THR A 80 -7.35 -7.36 5.74
C THR A 80 -7.30 -6.59 7.06
N VAL A 81 -6.79 -5.36 7.00
CA VAL A 81 -6.65 -4.44 8.15
C VAL A 81 -7.79 -3.44 8.14
N LEU A 82 -8.15 -2.93 6.97
CA LEU A 82 -9.23 -1.97 6.80
C LEU A 82 -10.02 -2.33 5.55
N GLN A 83 -11.34 -2.37 5.66
CA GLN A 83 -12.25 -2.45 4.52
C GLN A 83 -12.94 -1.10 4.35
N LEU A 84 -12.81 -0.49 3.17
CA LEU A 84 -13.53 0.70 2.78
C LEU A 84 -14.81 0.34 2.04
N GLN A 85 -15.70 1.32 1.88
CA GLN A 85 -16.89 1.18 1.06
C GLN A 85 -16.48 1.28 -0.42
N PRO A 86 -16.63 0.21 -1.23
CA PRO A 86 -16.29 0.29 -2.64
C PRO A 86 -17.23 1.21 -3.41
N VAL A 87 -16.70 1.81 -4.48
CA VAL A 87 -17.44 2.56 -5.51
C VAL A 87 -17.42 1.81 -6.84
N ALA A 88 -18.43 2.06 -7.67
CA ALA A 88 -18.64 1.33 -8.92
C ALA A 88 -17.52 1.55 -9.97
N SER A 89 -16.76 2.65 -9.88
CA SER A 89 -15.62 2.89 -10.78
C SER A 89 -14.40 2.02 -10.47
N GLY A 90 -14.32 1.41 -9.28
CA GLY A 90 -13.15 0.66 -8.81
C GLY A 90 -12.03 1.53 -8.24
N GLU A 91 -12.06 2.85 -8.44
CA GLU A 91 -11.00 3.77 -8.01
C GLU A 91 -11.11 4.14 -6.51
N ASN A 92 -11.00 3.13 -5.63
CA ASN A 92 -11.42 3.16 -4.22
C ASN A 92 -10.44 3.80 -3.24
N LEU A 93 -9.15 3.52 -3.37
CA LEU A 93 -8.08 4.12 -2.58
C LEU A 93 -6.79 4.11 -3.41
N ASP A 94 -5.83 4.90 -2.96
CA ASP A 94 -4.57 5.18 -3.64
C ASP A 94 -3.42 5.01 -2.62
N GLY A 95 -2.26 5.64 -2.84
CA GLY A 95 -1.08 5.60 -1.98
C GLY A 95 -1.36 5.70 -0.48
N ILE A 96 -0.69 4.86 0.31
CA ILE A 96 -0.77 4.81 1.78
C ILE A 96 0.61 5.02 2.39
N SER A 97 0.67 5.72 3.53
CA SER A 97 1.93 5.92 4.27
C SER A 97 1.84 5.44 5.72
N ALA A 98 3.01 5.26 6.34
CA ALA A 98 3.10 5.20 7.80
C ALA A 98 2.81 6.59 8.41
N THR A 99 2.24 6.63 9.61
CA THR A 99 2.19 7.86 10.40
C THR A 99 3.61 8.35 10.74
N THR A 100 3.77 9.64 11.01
CA THR A 100 5.09 10.24 11.31
C THR A 100 5.74 9.68 12.58
N ASP A 101 4.95 9.14 13.50
CA ASP A 101 5.44 8.41 14.68
C ASP A 101 5.74 6.93 14.40
N GLY A 102 5.46 6.44 13.18
CA GLY A 102 5.71 5.08 12.75
C GLY A 102 4.82 4.02 13.41
N THR A 103 3.68 4.41 14.01
CA THR A 103 2.83 3.50 14.78
C THR A 103 1.55 3.06 14.07
N GLY A 104 1.17 3.72 12.98
CA GLY A 104 -0.04 3.43 12.23
C GLY A 104 0.07 3.83 10.76
N LEU A 105 -1.08 3.90 10.11
CA LEU A 105 -1.23 4.18 8.68
C LEU A 105 -2.00 5.47 8.45
N VAL A 106 -1.64 6.18 7.38
CA VAL A 106 -2.44 7.21 6.73
C VAL A 106 -3.07 6.59 5.49
N VAL A 107 -4.40 6.56 5.44
CA VAL A 107 -5.15 5.89 4.36
C VAL A 107 -6.15 6.86 3.73
N PRO A 108 -6.04 7.15 2.43
CA PRO A 108 -7.08 7.90 1.74
C PRO A 108 -8.29 6.99 1.47
N ASP A 109 -9.48 7.48 1.81
CA ASP A 109 -10.74 7.00 1.22
C ASP A 109 -11.06 7.94 0.06
N SER A 110 -10.34 7.70 -1.05
CA SER A 110 -10.18 8.63 -2.17
C SER A 110 -11.52 9.13 -2.75
N PRO A 111 -12.50 8.28 -3.10
CA PRO A 111 -13.75 8.75 -3.70
C PRO A 111 -14.66 9.49 -2.70
N HIS A 112 -14.45 9.32 -1.40
CA HIS A 112 -15.27 9.96 -0.36
C HIS A 112 -14.64 11.24 0.22
N GLY A 113 -13.46 11.64 -0.26
CA GLY A 113 -12.86 12.90 0.16
C GLY A 113 -12.36 12.88 1.61
N VAL A 114 -11.96 11.70 2.10
CA VAL A 114 -11.56 11.49 3.50
C VAL A 114 -10.13 10.94 3.56
N VAL A 115 -9.35 11.41 4.55
CA VAL A 115 -8.10 10.77 4.98
C VAL A 115 -8.29 10.20 6.38
N LEU A 116 -7.90 8.94 6.56
CA LEU A 116 -8.03 8.19 7.81
C LEU A 116 -6.65 8.01 8.44
N LEU A 117 -6.57 8.14 9.77
CA LEU A 117 -5.47 7.53 10.52
C LEU A 117 -5.96 6.20 11.08
N VAL A 118 -5.19 5.14 10.88
CA VAL A 118 -5.58 3.77 11.19
C VAL A 118 -4.47 3.10 11.99
N ASP A 119 -4.81 2.47 13.12
CA ASP A 119 -3.83 1.67 13.86
C ASP A 119 -3.54 0.33 13.12
N THR A 120 -2.51 -0.39 13.53
CA THR A 120 -2.15 -1.69 12.91
C THR A 120 -3.17 -2.81 13.19
N GLY A 121 -4.09 -2.59 14.12
CA GLY A 121 -5.25 -3.43 14.39
C GLY A 121 -6.40 -3.22 13.42
N GLY A 122 -6.43 -2.09 12.70
CA GLY A 122 -7.50 -1.71 11.77
C GLY A 122 -8.47 -0.67 12.31
N HIS A 123 -8.26 -0.14 13.51
CA HIS A 123 -9.15 0.89 14.06
C HIS A 123 -8.81 2.26 13.49
N VAL A 124 -9.83 2.94 12.98
CA VAL A 124 -9.72 4.35 12.58
C VAL A 124 -9.63 5.23 13.83
N THR A 125 -8.48 5.87 14.04
CA THR A 125 -8.20 6.73 15.19
C THR A 125 -8.54 8.19 14.93
N LYS A 126 -8.43 8.65 13.67
CA LYS A 126 -8.83 10.00 13.23
C LYS A 126 -9.38 9.98 11.81
N ARG A 127 -10.22 10.98 11.50
CA ARG A 127 -10.78 11.23 10.16
C ARG A 127 -10.63 12.71 9.82
N PHE A 128 -10.16 12.99 8.61
CA PHE A 128 -10.06 14.33 8.04
C PHE A 128 -10.90 14.40 6.77
N THR A 129 -11.77 15.39 6.65
CA THR A 129 -12.73 15.52 5.55
C THR A 129 -12.53 16.83 4.79
N GLY A 130 -13.23 16.99 3.66
CA GLY A 130 -13.20 18.21 2.84
C GLY A 130 -12.23 18.15 1.65
N PHE A 131 -11.65 16.98 1.40
CA PHE A 131 -10.87 16.73 0.19
C PHE A 131 -11.79 16.39 -0.98
N SER A 132 -11.36 16.68 -2.21
CA SER A 132 -12.06 16.24 -3.41
C SER A 132 -11.78 14.77 -3.70
N ARG A 133 -10.50 14.40 -3.76
CA ARG A 133 -10.01 13.04 -3.95
C ARG A 133 -8.58 12.93 -3.40
N PRO A 134 -8.40 12.62 -2.10
CA PRO A 134 -7.07 12.48 -1.53
C PRO A 134 -6.38 11.26 -2.15
N ALA A 135 -5.12 11.42 -2.53
CA ALA A 135 -4.29 10.41 -3.17
C ALA A 135 -2.81 10.65 -2.80
N GLY A 136 -1.99 9.62 -2.97
CA GLY A 136 -0.54 9.66 -2.79
C GLY A 136 -0.03 9.44 -1.37
N SER A 137 1.22 8.99 -1.32
CA SER A 137 2.12 8.94 -0.16
C SER A 137 3.57 8.91 -0.62
#